data_AF-A0A0Q9IPZ0-F1
#
_entry.id   AF-A0A0Q9IPZ0-F1
#
_cell.length_a   1.000
_cell.length_b   1.000
_cell.length_c   1.000
_cell.angle_alpha   90.00
_cell.angle_beta   90.00
_cell.angle_gamma   90.00
#
_symmetry.space_group_name_H-M   'P 1'
#
loop_
_entity.id
_entity.type
_entity.pdbx_description
1 polymer ?
#
loop_
_entity_poly.entity_id
_entity_poly.type
_entity_poly.pdbx_seq_one_letter_code
_entity_poly.pdbx_strand_id
1 'polypeptide(L)'
;MMSERAISFVEFWLIDRIKPDVFHDEEGPAERNKYLAGQLILDAGSAGIQPHEIEEEYPDLNRTIAEAMEEAADEEAKRAILEDE
;
A
#
# COMPACT_ATOMS: atom_id res chain seq x y z
N MET A 1 2.19 -7.09 -20.51
CA MET A 1 3.04 -6.01 -21.08
C MET A 1 2.96 -4.92 -20.03
N MET A 2 4.06 -4.45 -19.44
CA MET A 2 4.01 -3.57 -18.27
C MET A 2 3.07 -2.36 -18.47
N SER A 3 1.99 -2.27 -17.68
CA SER A 3 1.15 -1.07 -17.66
C SER A 3 1.79 -0.05 -16.72
N GLU A 4 2.68 0.80 -17.25
CA GLU A 4 3.37 1.84 -16.49
C GLU A 4 2.40 2.71 -15.67
N ARG A 5 1.19 2.94 -16.21
CA ARG A 5 0.13 3.67 -15.52
C ARG A 5 -0.38 2.94 -14.27
N ALA A 6 -0.55 1.63 -14.34
CA ALA A 6 -1.00 0.83 -13.20
C ALA A 6 0.07 0.79 -12.10
N ILE A 7 1.34 0.63 -12.49
CA ILE A 7 2.49 0.67 -11.58
C ILE A 7 2.56 2.01 -10.86
N SER A 8 2.62 3.11 -11.63
CA SER A 8 2.66 4.45 -11.04
C SER A 8 1.48 4.69 -10.10
N PHE A 9 0.27 4.29 -10.49
CA PHE A 9 -0.89 4.44 -9.62
C PHE A 9 -0.74 3.69 -8.30
N VAL A 10 -0.33 2.42 -8.33
CA VAL A 10 -0.13 1.60 -7.13
C VAL A 10 0.92 2.24 -6.24
N GLU A 11 2.08 2.60 -6.78
CA GLU A 11 3.16 3.24 -6.01
C GLU A 11 2.72 4.53 -5.34
N PHE A 12 2.05 5.42 -6.08
CA PHE A 12 1.53 6.67 -5.52
C PHE A 12 0.45 6.42 -4.46
N TRP A 13 -0.43 5.45 -4.69
CA TRP A 13 -1.49 5.11 -3.74
C TRP A 13 -0.91 4.56 -2.43
N LEU A 14 0.09 3.67 -2.50
CA LEU A 14 0.77 3.13 -1.32
C LEU A 14 1.43 4.26 -0.51
N ILE A 15 2.18 5.16 -1.15
CA ILE A 15 2.83 6.29 -0.46
C ILE A 15 1.80 7.22 0.22
N ASP A 16 0.65 7.48 -0.43
CA ASP A 16 -0.35 8.38 0.13
C ASP A 16 -1.18 7.73 1.27
N ARG A 17 -1.48 6.43 1.16
CA ARG A 17 -2.38 5.75 2.09
C ARG A 17 -1.68 4.98 3.20
N ILE A 18 -0.44 4.53 2.97
CA ILE A 18 0.36 3.82 3.96
C ILE A 18 1.23 4.83 4.68
N LYS A 19 0.73 5.29 5.83
CA LYS A 19 1.44 6.21 6.73
C LYS A 19 1.47 5.62 8.13
N PRO A 20 2.56 5.79 8.89
CA PRO A 20 2.73 5.19 10.22
C PRO A 20 1.57 5.51 11.17
N ASP A 21 1.07 6.74 11.12
CA ASP A 21 0.07 7.27 12.07
C ASP A 21 -1.39 7.01 11.68
N VAL A 22 -1.65 6.39 10.53
CA VAL A 22 -3.02 6.28 9.98
C VAL A 22 -3.74 5.02 10.47
N PHE A 23 -3.01 4.01 10.96
CA PHE A 23 -3.60 2.73 11.33
C PHE A 23 -3.56 2.50 12.84
N HIS A 24 -4.72 2.60 13.47
CA HIS A 24 -4.93 2.12 14.83
C HIS A 24 -5.24 0.62 14.79
N ASP A 25 -4.50 -0.18 15.56
CA ASP A 25 -4.47 -1.65 15.61
C ASP A 25 -5.77 -2.34 16.08
N GLU A 26 -6.95 -1.79 15.78
CA GLU A 26 -8.23 -2.43 16.12
C GLU A 26 -8.55 -3.65 15.22
N GLU A 27 -8.02 -3.68 13.99
CA GLU A 27 -8.11 -4.81 13.07
C GLU A 27 -6.75 -5.51 12.91
N GLY A 28 -6.75 -6.84 12.79
CA GLY A 28 -5.53 -7.60 12.56
C GLY A 28 -4.85 -7.22 11.23
N PRO A 29 -3.52 -7.41 11.10
CA PRO A 29 -2.77 -7.01 9.90
C PRO A 29 -3.33 -7.61 8.59
N ALA A 30 -3.86 -8.84 8.65
CA ALA A 30 -4.40 -9.53 7.48
C ALA A 30 -5.72 -8.91 6.99
N GLU A 31 -6.65 -8.62 7.91
CA GLU A 31 -7.92 -7.96 7.62
C GLU A 31 -7.69 -6.57 7.04
N ARG A 32 -6.78 -5.79 7.65
CA ARG A 32 -6.37 -4.47 7.16
C ARG A 32 -5.82 -4.53 5.74
N ASN A 33 -4.86 -5.43 5.47
CA ASN A 33 -4.25 -5.52 4.14
C ASN A 33 -5.27 -5.89 3.07
N LYS A 34 -6.21 -6.78 3.40
CA LYS A 34 -7.32 -7.14 2.51
C LYS A 34 -8.26 -5.96 2.24
N TYR A 35 -8.57 -5.16 3.27
CA TYR A 35 -9.38 -3.95 3.11
C TYR A 35 -8.68 -2.94 2.19
N LEU A 36 -7.40 -2.67 2.43
CA LEU A 36 -6.59 -1.75 1.62
C LEU A 36 -6.46 -2.22 0.16
N ALA A 37 -6.26 -3.51 -0.08
CA ALA A 37 -6.24 -4.07 -1.43
C ALA A 37 -7.57 -3.83 -2.15
N GLY A 38 -8.70 -4.03 -1.46
CA GLY A 38 -10.02 -3.71 -2.01
C GLY A 38 -10.18 -2.23 -2.33
N GLN A 39 -9.73 -1.34 -1.43
CA GLN A 39 -9.81 0.10 -1.65
C GLN A 39 -8.93 0.57 -2.81
N LEU A 40 -7.73 0.02 -2.96
CA LEU A 40 -6.83 0.32 -4.06
C LEU A 40 -7.49 -0.01 -5.40
N ILE A 41 -8.11 -1.20 -5.52
CA ILE A 41 -8.78 -1.61 -6.76
C ILE A 41 -9.98 -0.71 -7.08
N LEU A 42 -10.74 -0.28 -6.07
CA LEU A 42 -11.86 0.66 -6.24
C LEU A 42 -11.39 2.05 -6.70
N ASP A 43 -10.32 2.57 -6.08
CA ASP A 43 -9.74 3.86 -6.42
C ASP A 43 -9.11 3.81 -7.83
N ALA A 44 -8.44 2.71 -8.18
CA ALA A 44 -7.88 2.45 -9.50
C ALA A 44 -8.97 2.44 -10.59
N GLY A 45 -10.07 1.75 -10.32
CA GLY A 45 -11.23 1.73 -11.22
C GLY A 45 -11.81 3.13 -11.45
N SER A 46 -11.85 3.96 -10.40
CA SER A 46 -12.28 5.36 -10.51
C SER A 46 -11.31 6.23 -11.32
N ALA A 47 -10.01 5.87 -11.35
CA ALA A 47 -8.98 6.46 -12.20
C ALA A 47 -8.93 5.86 -13.63
N GLY A 48 -9.84 4.93 -13.96
CA GLY A 48 -9.91 4.27 -15.26
C GLY A 48 -8.82 3.21 -15.49
N ILE A 49 -8.26 2.66 -14.41
CA ILE A 49 -7.33 1.52 -14.44
C ILE A 49 -8.13 0.26 -14.17
N GLN A 50 -8.04 -0.70 -15.08
CA GLN A 50 -8.75 -1.96 -14.95
C GLN A 50 -8.03 -2.88 -13.93
N PRO A 51 -8.76 -3.70 -13.15
CA PRO A 51 -8.14 -4.58 -12.17
C PRO A 51 -7.05 -5.50 -12.75
N HIS A 52 -7.25 -6.03 -13.96
CA HIS A 52 -6.26 -6.90 -14.60
C HIS A 52 -4.93 -6.20 -14.90
N GLU A 53 -4.93 -4.88 -15.14
CA GLU A 53 -3.68 -4.12 -15.34
C GLU A 53 -2.84 -4.09 -14.06
N ILE A 54 -3.49 -4.18 -12.89
CA ILE A 54 -2.83 -4.24 -11.58
C ILE A 54 -2.46 -5.69 -11.26
N GLU A 55 -3.36 -6.65 -11.48
CA GLU A 55 -3.12 -8.07 -11.19
C GLU A 55 -1.96 -8.66 -12.02
N GLU A 56 -1.73 -8.16 -13.24
CA GLU A 56 -0.58 -8.58 -14.07
C GLU A 56 0.76 -8.20 -13.43
N GLU A 57 0.84 -7.01 -12.81
CA GLU A 57 2.09 -6.47 -12.25
C GLU A 57 2.24 -6.75 -10.74
N TYR A 58 1.10 -6.85 -10.03
CA TYR A 58 0.99 -7.09 -8.60
C TYR A 58 0.11 -8.33 -8.34
N PRO A 59 0.57 -9.53 -8.72
CA PRO A 59 -0.19 -10.76 -8.57
C PRO A 59 -0.49 -11.12 -7.10
N ASP A 60 0.30 -10.58 -6.17
CA ASP A 60 0.05 -10.65 -4.73
C ASP A 60 0.00 -9.23 -4.13
N LEU A 61 -1.08 -8.52 -4.44
CA LEU A 61 -1.30 -7.16 -3.96
C LEU A 61 -1.36 -7.07 -2.43
N ASN A 62 -1.90 -8.10 -1.75
CA ASN A 62 -1.95 -8.14 -0.29
C ASN A 62 -0.55 -8.17 0.31
N ARG A 63 0.35 -8.97 -0.26
CA ARG A 63 1.75 -9.00 0.15
C ARG A 63 2.46 -7.68 -0.12
N THR A 64 2.21 -7.07 -1.28
CA THR A 64 2.80 -5.76 -1.63
C THR A 64 2.40 -4.69 -0.60
N ILE A 65 1.14 -4.67 -0.18
CA ILE A 65 0.65 -3.77 0.87
C ILE A 65 1.31 -4.10 2.22
N ALA A 66 1.47 -5.38 2.56
CA ALA A 66 2.13 -5.78 3.80
C ALA A 66 3.59 -5.29 3.86
N GLU A 67 4.34 -5.45 2.78
CA GLU A 67 5.73 -5.01 2.66
C GLU A 67 5.83 -3.48 2.78
N ALA A 68 4.97 -2.72 2.10
CA ALA A 68 4.93 -1.27 2.21
C ALA A 68 4.58 -0.78 3.64
N MET A 69 3.72 -1.49 4.35
CA MET A 69 3.40 -1.19 5.76
C MET A 69 4.60 -1.45 6.68
N GLU A 70 5.32 -2.54 6.47
CA GLU A 70 6.54 -2.88 7.23
C GLU A 70 7.62 -1.83 7.00
N GLU A 71 7.85 -1.44 5.73
CA GLU A 71 8.80 -0.38 5.38
C GLU A 71 8.46 0.96 6.04
N ALA A 72 7.19 1.36 6.02
CA ALA A 72 6.74 2.60 6.66
C ALA A 72 6.95 2.57 8.19
N ALA A 73 6.70 1.44 8.84
CA ALA A 73 6.94 1.26 10.27
C ALA A 73 8.45 1.30 10.61
N ASP A 74 9.28 0.66 9.80
CA ASP A 74 10.73 0.66 9.94
C ASP A 74 11.33 2.06 9.76
N GLU A 75 10.83 2.85 8.81
CA GLU A 75 11.23 4.24 8.63
C GLU A 75 10.88 5.10 9.84
N GLU A 76 9.68 4.95 10.39
CA GLU A 76 9.26 5.67 11.60
C GLU A 76 10.12 5.30 12.81
N ALA A 77 10.37 4.00 13.02
CA ALA A 77 11.25 3.53 14.09
C ALA A 77 12.66 4.12 13.98
N LYS A 78 13.22 4.21 12.76
CA LYS A 78 14.52 4.85 12.53
C LYS A 78 14.50 6.34 12.83
N ARG A 79 13.41 7.05 12.48
CA ARG A 79 13.26 8.48 12.78
C ARG A 79 13.19 8.73 14.29
N ALA A 80 12.40 7.94 15.01
CA ALA A 80 12.28 8.06 16.46
C ALA A 80 13.63 7.87 17.19
N ILE A 81 14.50 6.98 16.71
CA ILE A 81 15.85 6.78 17.26
C ILE A 81 16.74 8.02 17.03
N LEU A 82 16.65 8.66 15.85
CA LEU A 82 17.45 9.83 15.51
C LEU A 82 16.98 11.11 16.22
N GLU A 83 15.70 11.20 16.60
CA GLU A 83 15.17 12.36 17.36
C GLU A 83 15.53 12.33 18.85
N ASP A 84 15.99 11.19 19.39
CA ASP A 84 16.38 11.01 20.79
C ASP A 84 17.91 11.21 21.04
N GLU A 85 18.70 11.50 19.99
CA GLU A 85 20.14 11.86 20.04
C GLU A 85 20.40 13.37 19.95
#